data_AF-A0A2K1PDD6-F1
#
_entry.id   AF-A0A2K1PDD6-F1
#
_cell.length_a   1.000
_cell.length_b   1.000
_cell.length_c   1.000
_cell.angle_alpha   90.00
_cell.angle_beta   90.00
_cell.angle_gamma   90.00
#
_symmetry.space_group_name_H-M   'P 1'
#
loop_
_entity.id
_entity.type
_entity.pdbx_description
1 polymer ?
#
loop_
_entity_poly.entity_id
_entity_poly.type
_entity_poly.pdbx_seq_one_letter_code
_entity_poly.pdbx_strand_id
1 'polypeptide(L)' 'MKLISLIGARPQIIKEAILNKEFEKKGIKEILVHSGQHYDFNMSDVFFQVLNIRKADYNLGVGSATHA' A
#
# COMPACT_ATOMS: atom_id res chain seq x y z
N MET A 1 5.28 -16.98 10.26
CA MET A 1 4.22 -16.85 9.23
C MET A 1 4.61 -15.75 8.25
N LYS A 2 4.43 -15.93 6.94
CA LYS A 2 4.68 -14.89 5.93
C LYS A 2 3.33 -14.39 5.43
N LEU A 3 3.12 -13.06 5.43
CA LEU A 3 1.88 -12.42 5.03
C LEU A 3 2.15 -11.49 3.84
N ILE A 4 1.22 -11.42 2.89
CA ILE A 4 1.26 -10.49 1.77
C ILE A 4 0.02 -9.61 1.82
N SER A 5 0.22 -8.29 1.80
CA SER A 5 -0.84 -7.30 1.69
C SER A 5 -0.79 -6.69 0.28
N LEU A 6 -1.85 -6.89 -0.51
CA LEU A 6 -2.00 -6.31 -1.85
C LEU A 6 -2.99 -5.15 -1.79
N ILE A 7 -2.50 -3.95 -2.10
CA ILE A 7 -3.26 -2.70 -2.07
C ILE A 7 -3.19 -2.00 -3.42
N GLY A 8 -4.15 -1.15 -3.73
CA GLY A 8 -4.20 -0.40 -4.99
C GLY A 8 -5.02 0.88 -4.92
N ALA A 9 -6.09 0.90 -4.11
CA ALA A 9 -6.97 2.06 -3.98
C ALA A 9 -6.72 2.82 -2.66
N ARG A 10 -7.02 4.13 -2.66
CA ARG A 10 -6.85 5.01 -1.48
C ARG A 10 -7.47 4.47 -0.17
N PRO A 11 -8.70 3.93 -0.15
CA PRO A 11 -9.27 3.38 1.08
C PRO A 11 -8.46 2.20 1.66
N GLN A 12 -7.74 1.47 0.80
CA GLN A 12 -6.89 0.36 1.23
C GLN A 12 -5.60 0.89 1.86
N ILE A 13 -4.98 1.93 1.28
CA ILE A 13 -3.80 2.61 1.85
C ILE A 13 -4.11 3.14 3.27
N ILE A 14 -5.29 3.75 3.46
CA ILE A 14 -5.69 4.27 4.78
C ILE A 14 -5.81 3.13 5.81
N LYS A 15 -6.38 1.99 5.43
CA LYS A 15 -6.50 0.81 6.32
C LYS A 15 -5.15 0.16 6.59
N GLU A 16 -4.28 0.16 5.59
CA GLU A 16 -2.92 -0.40 5.68
C GLU A 16 -2.09 0.27 6.78
N ALA A 17 -2.28 1.57 7.01
CA ALA A 17 -1.61 2.28 8.10
C ALA A 17 -1.82 1.68 9.49
N ILE A 18 -2.99 1.09 9.72
CA ILE A 18 -3.34 0.47 11.01
C ILE A 18 -2.75 -0.94 11.07
N LEU A 19 -2.88 -1.71 9.99
CA LEU A 19 -2.39 -3.08 9.91
C LEU A 19 -0.87 -3.15 10.02
N ASN A 20 -0.16 -2.31 9.26
CA ASN A 20 1.29 -2.26 9.25
C ASN A 20 1.87 -2.05 10.66
N LYS A 21 1.30 -1.10 11.43
CA LYS A 21 1.70 -0.85 12.83
C LYS A 21 1.46 -2.06 13.74
N GLU A 22 0.33 -2.75 13.58
CA GLU A 22 0.03 -3.93 14.40
C GLU A 22 0.87 -5.14 14.02
N PHE A 23 1.24 -5.28 12.74
CA PHE A 23 2.15 -6.31 12.28
C PHE A 23 3.56 -6.11 12.82
N GLU A 24 4.07 -4.88 12.82
CA GLU A 24 5.36 -4.54 13.43
C GLU A 24 5.39 -4.90 14.92
N LYS A 25 4.37 -4.49 15.69
CA LYS A 25 4.26 -4.82 17.12
C LYS A 25 4.25 -6.32 17.40
N LYS A 26 3.63 -7.11 16.51
CA LYS A 26 3.53 -8.58 16.63
C LYS A 26 4.72 -9.32 16.01
N GLY A 27 5.70 -8.62 15.45
CA GLY A 27 6.83 -9.24 14.75
C GLY A 27 6.42 -10.01 13.49
N ILE A 28 5.29 -9.66 12.89
CA ILE A 28 4.80 -10.30 11.66
C ILE A 28 5.52 -9.68 10.47
N LYS A 29 6.24 -10.51 9.71
CA LYS A 29 6.89 -10.09 8.47
C LYS A 29 5.86 -10.04 7.34
N GLU A 30 5.43 -8.84 7.02
CA GLU A 30 4.57 -8.51 5.90
C GLU A 30 5.40 -8.19 4.64
N ILE A 31 4.91 -8.63 3.48
CA ILE A 31 5.33 -8.12 2.17
C ILE A 31 4.19 -7.24 1.63
N LEU A 32 4.43 -5.94 1.49
CA LEU A 32 3.46 -4.98 1.01
C LEU A 32 3.61 -4.79 -0.50
N VAL A 33 2.54 -5.03 -1.24
CA VAL A 33 2.50 -4.94 -2.70
C VAL A 33 1.48 -3.89 -3.11
N HIS A 34 1.90 -2.92 -3.93
CA HIS A 34 1.02 -1.96 -4.55
C HIS A 34 0.69 -2.41 -5.99
N SER A 35 -0.58 -2.42 -6.38
CA SER A 35 -1.00 -2.88 -7.71
C SER A 35 -0.57 -1.91 -8.82
N GLY A 36 -0.49 -0.61 -8.52
CA GLY A 36 -0.19 0.42 -9.51
C GLY A 36 -1.43 0.97 -10.23
N GLN A 37 -2.64 0.61 -9.83
CA GLN A 37 -3.87 1.03 -10.53
C GLN A 37 -4.26 2.50 -10.35
N HIS A 38 -3.64 3.22 -9.39
CA HIS A 38 -3.86 4.65 -9.16
C HIS A 38 -2.51 5.38 -9.13
N TYR A 39 -2.20 6.09 -10.23
CA TYR A 39 -0.86 6.65 -10.53
C TYR A 39 -0.67 8.14 -10.22
N ASP A 40 -1.62 8.82 -9.59
CA ASP A 40 -1.36 10.21 -9.23
C ASP A 40 -0.56 10.31 -7.93
N PHE A 41 0.63 10.90 -8.02
CA PHE A 41 1.51 11.29 -6.92
C PHE A 41 0.74 12.06 -5.82
N ASN A 42 -0.27 12.84 -6.23
CA ASN A 42 -1.17 13.58 -5.34
C ASN A 42 -2.30 12.73 -4.72
N MET A 43 -2.54 11.49 -5.17
CA MET A 43 -3.60 10.61 -4.65
C MET A 43 -3.10 9.48 -3.74
N SER A 44 -1.81 9.10 -3.78
CA SER A 44 -1.28 7.92 -3.07
C SER A 44 -0.09 8.25 -2.16
N ASP A 45 0.99 8.85 -2.68
CA ASP A 45 2.28 8.98 -1.96
C ASP A 45 2.21 9.87 -0.71
N VAL A 46 1.39 10.93 -0.75
CA VAL A 46 1.13 11.78 0.42
C VAL A 46 0.58 10.96 1.59
N PHE A 47 -0.27 9.96 1.35
CA PHE A 47 -0.85 9.15 2.43
C PHE A 47 0.18 8.23 3.07
N PHE A 48 1.12 7.68 2.29
CA PHE A 48 2.22 6.89 2.87
C PHE A 48 3.08 7.75 3.81
N GLN A 49 3.37 8.99 3.42
CA GLN A 49 4.12 9.92 4.27
C GLN A 49 3.32 10.37 5.50
N VAL A 50 2.09 10.85 5.31
CA VAL A 50 1.24 11.40 6.39
C VAL A 50 0.85 10.33 7.41
N LEU A 51 0.54 9.12 6.95
CA LEU A 51 0.13 8.02 7.83
C LEU A 51 1.33 7.22 8.37
N ASN A 52 2.55 7.59 7.98
CA ASN A 52 3.80 6.91 8.30
C ASN A 52 3.74 5.40 7.96
N ILE A 53 3.30 5.10 6.75
CA ILE A 53 3.29 3.75 6.20
C ILE A 53 4.61 3.56 5.47
N ARG A 54 5.26 2.42 5.68
CA ARG A 54 6.44 2.05 4.89
C ARG A 54 6.11 1.99 3.40
N LYS A 55 7.11 2.22 2.55
CA LYS A 55 6.97 2.01 1.10
C LYS A 55 6.65 0.55 0.81
N ALA A 56 5.86 0.32 -0.24
CA ALA A 56 5.61 -1.03 -0.75
C ALA A 56 6.92 -1.70 -1.17
N ASP A 57 7.05 -2.99 -0.85
CA ASP A 57 8.19 -3.82 -1.27
C ASP A 57 8.17 -4.04 -2.79
N TYR A 58 6.97 -4.08 -3.37
CA TYR A 58 6.76 -4.22 -4.80
C TYR A 58 5.66 -3.27 -5.28
N ASN A 59 5.86 -2.68 -6.46
CA ASN A 59 4.79 -2.02 -7.21
C ASN A 59 4.64 -2.75 -8.54
N LEU A 60 3.47 -3.35 -8.79
CA LEU A 60 3.21 -4.17 -9.98
C LEU A 60 3.00 -3.33 -11.24
N GLY A 61 2.77 -2.02 -11.07
CA GLY A 61 2.60 -1.09 -12.18
C GLY A 61 1.47 -1.45 -13.15
N VAL A 62 0.42 -2.10 -12.63
CA VAL A 62 -0.80 -2.42 -13.37
C VAL A 62 -1.53 -1.11 -13.62
N GLY A 63 -1.16 -0.43 -14.69
CA GLY A 63 -1.92 0.71 -15.21
C GLY A 63 -3.30 0.20 -15.60
N SER A 64 -4.35 0.79 -15.03
CA SER A 64 -5.66 0.75 -15.68
C SER A 64 -5.46 1.27 -17.09
N ALA A 65 -5.74 0.44 -18.10
CA ALA A 65 -6.05 0.95 -19.44
C ALA A 65 -7.01 2.14 -19.27
N THR A 66 -6.88 3.14 -20.16
CA THR A 66 -7.63 4.42 -20.12
C THR A 66 -8.95 4.26 -19.40
N HIS A 67 -9.10 4.90 -18.23
CA HIS A 67 -10.40 5.05 -17.58
C HIS A 67 -11.27 5.81 -18.59
N ALA A 68 -12.01 5.06 -19.41
CA ALA A 68 -12.98 5.53 -20.37
C ALA A 68 -14.37 5.18 -19.86
#